data_AF-A0A4D7DWX2-F1
#
_entry.id   AF-A0A4D7DWX2-F1
#
_cell.length_a   1.000
_cell.length_b   1.000
_cell.length_c   1.000
_cell.angle_alpha   90.00
_cell.angle_beta   90.00
_cell.angle_gamma   90.00
#
_symmetry.space_group_name_H-M   'P 1'
#
loop_
_entity.id
_entity.type
_entity.pdbx_description
1 polymer ?
#
loop_
_entity_poly.entity_id
_entity_poly.type
_entity_poly.pdbx_seq_one_letter_code
_entity_poly.pdbx_strand_id
1 'polypeptide(L)'
;MSRRRTGDGEKRSWQLVMTGNLPDPLSPELITDLTRLLDLRPDLACLDLETDAGGVHVARDWSSDKVDEVAALERRIAAAPGVRGLTLHPRKAPPLPCRAA
;
A
#
# COMPACT_ATOMS: atom_id res chain seq x y z
N MET A 1 3.79 21.78 -32.38
CA MET A 1 4.52 20.50 -32.56
C MET A 1 5.55 20.36 -31.44
N SER A 2 5.82 19.11 -31.02
CA SER A 2 6.77 18.66 -29.97
C SER A 2 6.21 18.69 -28.53
N ARG A 3 5.36 17.73 -28.13
CA ARG A 3 5.66 16.38 -27.58
C ARG A 3 6.65 16.37 -26.40
N ARG A 4 6.13 16.10 -25.20
CA ARG A 4 6.61 14.98 -24.37
C ARG A 4 5.40 14.22 -23.85
N ARG A 5 5.23 12.99 -24.31
CA ARG A 5 4.31 12.01 -23.74
C ARG A 5 5.19 10.84 -23.29
N THR A 6 5.61 10.84 -22.03
CA THR A 6 6.14 9.65 -21.34
C THR A 6 5.97 9.85 -19.83
N GLY A 7 4.76 9.65 -19.33
CA GLY A 7 4.57 9.13 -17.98
C GLY A 7 4.39 7.64 -18.17
N ASP A 8 5.50 6.93 -18.34
CA ASP A 8 5.56 5.48 -18.27
C ASP A 8 4.90 5.07 -16.95
N GLY A 9 3.97 4.12 -16.99
CA GLY A 9 3.18 3.74 -15.82
C GLY A 9 4.09 3.46 -14.65
N GLU A 10 4.08 4.35 -13.66
CA GLU A 10 4.77 4.14 -12.39
C GLU A 10 4.26 2.80 -11.88
N LYS A 11 5.09 1.75 -12.01
CA LYS A 11 4.83 0.45 -11.40
C LYS A 11 4.61 0.76 -9.93
N ARG A 12 3.34 0.75 -9.51
CA ARG A 12 2.97 1.03 -8.13
C ARG A 12 3.86 0.15 -7.27
N SER A 13 4.50 0.76 -6.28
CA SER A 13 5.41 0.04 -5.38
C SER A 13 4.65 -0.96 -4.48
N TRP A 14 3.33 -0.96 -4.59
CA TRP A 14 2.39 -1.82 -3.90
C TRP A 14 1.29 -2.31 -4.87
N GLN A 15 0.66 -3.43 -4.53
CA GLN A 15 -0.51 -4.01 -5.18
C GLN A 15 -1.67 -4.12 -4.19
N LEU A 16 -2.90 -4.18 -4.69
CA LEU A 16 -4.08 -4.46 -3.86
C LEU A 16 -4.10 -5.94 -3.49
N VAL A 17 -4.17 -6.23 -2.19
CA VAL A 17 -4.52 -7.55 -1.69
C VAL A 17 -5.92 -7.49 -1.11
N MET A 18 -6.76 -8.41 -1.55
CA MET A 18 -8.13 -8.56 -1.09
C MET A 18 -8.28 -9.91 -0.41
N THR A 19 -8.81 -9.93 0.81
CA THR A 19 -9.01 -11.16 1.58
C THR A 19 -10.41 -11.11 2.19
N GLY A 20 -11.28 -12.01 1.75
CA GLY A 20 -12.67 -12.02 2.19
C GLY A 20 -13.47 -13.03 1.40
N ASN A 21 -14.59 -13.45 1.96
CA ASN A 21 -15.48 -14.40 1.31
C ASN A 21 -16.48 -13.64 0.44
N LEU A 22 -16.04 -13.25 -0.75
CA LEU A 22 -16.90 -12.70 -1.79
C LEU A 22 -17.44 -13.83 -2.67
N PRO A 23 -18.76 -13.98 -2.81
CA PRO A 23 -19.35 -14.89 -3.79
C PRO A 23 -19.17 -14.41 -5.24
N ASP A 24 -18.95 -13.10 -5.46
CA ASP A 24 -18.74 -12.50 -6.78
C ASP A 24 -17.51 -11.56 -6.76
N PRO A 25 -16.66 -11.56 -7.81
CA PRO A 25 -15.52 -10.66 -7.89
C PRO A 25 -15.96 -9.18 -7.90
N LEU A 26 -15.26 -8.33 -7.15
CA LEU A 26 -15.49 -6.89 -7.19
C LEU A 26 -15.35 -6.35 -8.62
N SER A 27 -16.24 -5.43 -9.01
CA SER A 27 -16.20 -4.80 -10.32
C SER A 27 -14.86 -4.09 -10.57
N PRO A 28 -14.32 -4.11 -11.79
CA PRO A 28 -13.02 -3.50 -12.11
C PRO A 28 -12.99 -1.99 -11.86
N GLU A 29 -14.15 -1.32 -11.98
CA GLU A 29 -14.31 0.10 -11.64
C GLU A 29 -14.10 0.33 -10.13
N LEU A 30 -14.72 -0.50 -9.28
CA LEU A 30 -14.53 -0.44 -7.83
C LEU A 30 -13.07 -0.72 -7.44
N ILE A 31 -12.42 -1.71 -8.05
CA ILE A 31 -10.99 -1.99 -7.83
C ILE A 31 -10.14 -0.76 -8.19
N THR A 32 -10.48 -0.08 -9.28
CA THR A 32 -9.79 1.15 -9.71
C THR A 32 -9.98 2.28 -8.72
N ASP A 33 -11.19 2.48 -8.22
CA ASP A 33 -11.50 3.50 -7.23
C ASP A 33 -10.84 3.22 -5.88
N LEU A 34 -10.82 1.96 -5.43
CA LEU A 34 -10.09 1.54 -4.23
C LEU A 34 -8.59 1.77 -4.37
N THR A 35 -8.03 1.44 -5.53
CA THR A 35 -6.62 1.71 -5.84
C THR A 35 -6.34 3.20 -5.74
N ARG A 36 -7.20 4.04 -6.33
CA ARG A 36 -7.07 5.49 -6.32
C ARG A 36 -7.26 6.11 -4.94
N LEU A 37 -8.19 5.59 -4.15
CA LEU A 37 -8.41 5.99 -2.76
C LEU A 37 -7.15 5.77 -1.94
N LEU A 38 -6.54 4.60 -2.05
CA LEU A 38 -5.29 4.30 -1.38
C LEU A 38 -4.15 5.16 -1.94
N ASP A 39 -4.06 5.40 -3.25
CA ASP A 39 -3.05 6.31 -3.79
C ASP A 39 -3.14 7.73 -3.18
N LEU A 40 -4.37 8.25 -3.04
CA LEU A 40 -4.64 9.58 -2.47
C LEU A 40 -4.50 9.63 -0.94
N ARG A 41 -4.60 8.49 -0.25
CA ARG A 41 -4.55 8.39 1.22
C ARG A 41 -3.37 7.55 1.68
N PRO A 42 -2.13 8.06 1.59
CA PRO A 42 -0.97 7.32 2.09
C PRO A 42 -1.02 7.01 3.59
N ASP A 43 -1.94 7.60 4.37
CA ASP A 43 -2.24 7.24 5.76
C ASP A 43 -2.94 5.90 5.91
N LEU A 44 -3.76 5.51 4.95
CA LEU A 44 -4.56 4.30 5.05
C LEU A 44 -3.72 3.13 4.55
N ALA A 45 -3.45 2.16 5.43
CA ALA A 45 -2.74 0.93 5.06
C ALA A 45 -3.71 -0.16 4.56
N CYS A 46 -4.92 -0.18 5.11
CA CYS A 46 -5.97 -1.15 4.85
C CYS A 46 -7.34 -0.46 4.97
N LEU A 47 -8.37 -1.13 4.46
CA LEU A 47 -9.78 -0.80 4.66
C LEU A 47 -10.62 -2.07 4.59
N ASP A 48 -11.76 -2.06 5.25
CA ASP A 48 -12.76 -3.13 5.17
C ASP A 48 -13.95 -2.63 4.33
N LEU A 49 -14.43 -3.46 3.42
CA LEU A 49 -15.61 -3.21 2.61
C LEU A 49 -16.68 -4.21 3.01
N GLU A 50 -17.83 -3.71 3.45
CA GLU A 50 -19.02 -4.51 3.62
C GLU A 50 -19.88 -4.36 2.37
N THR A 51 -20.18 -5.49 1.72
CA THR A 51 -21.07 -5.56 0.57
C THR A 51 -22.27 -6.45 0.92
N ASP A 52 -23.36 -6.37 0.16
CA ASP A 52 -24.48 -7.32 0.26
C ASP A 52 -24.05 -8.78 0.08
N ALA A 53 -22.91 -8.98 -0.58
CA ALA A 53 -22.31 -10.27 -0.86
C ALA A 53 -21.37 -10.77 0.26
N GLY A 54 -21.01 -9.91 1.23
CA GLY A 54 -20.10 -10.24 2.34
C GLY A 54 -19.05 -9.17 2.59
N GLY A 55 -18.21 -9.42 3.60
CA GLY A 55 -17.09 -8.55 3.99
C GLY A 55 -15.79 -8.86 3.24
N VAL A 56 -15.07 -7.80 2.85
CA VAL A 56 -13.81 -7.85 2.12
C VAL A 56 -12.79 -7.00 2.83
N HIS A 57 -11.70 -7.62 3.24
CA HIS A 57 -10.53 -6.89 3.69
C HIS A 57 -9.70 -6.48 2.48
N VAL A 58 -9.34 -5.21 2.38
CA VAL A 58 -8.53 -4.66 1.29
C VAL A 58 -7.31 -3.95 1.88
N ALA A 59 -6.11 -4.40 1.51
CA ALA A 59 -4.86 -3.85 2.01
C ALA A 59 -3.86 -3.57 0.88
N ARG A 60 -2.89 -2.69 1.17
CA ARG A 60 -1.70 -2.57 0.33
C ARG A 60 -0.71 -3.69 0.64
N ASP A 61 -0.32 -4.41 -0.38
CA ASP A 61 0.82 -5.34 -0.34
C ASP A 61 1.99 -4.73 -1.07
N TRP A 62 3.11 -4.53 -0.38
CA TRP A 62 4.34 -4.06 -0.99
C TRP A 62 5.10 -5.26 -1.52
N SER A 63 5.56 -5.20 -2.78
CA SER A 63 6.34 -6.31 -3.35
C SER A 63 7.51 -6.64 -2.43
N SER A 64 7.75 -7.93 -2.16
CA SER A 64 8.82 -8.37 -1.25
C SER A 64 10.20 -7.79 -1.59
N ASP A 65 10.45 -7.52 -2.88
CA ASP A 65 11.67 -6.84 -3.36
C ASP A 65 11.85 -5.46 -2.74
N LYS A 66 10.76 -4.73 -2.49
CA LYS A 66 10.78 -3.41 -1.85
C LYS A 66 11.03 -3.51 -0.34
N VAL A 67 10.62 -4.59 0.30
CA VAL A 67 10.90 -4.82 1.74
C VAL A 67 12.41 -5.03 1.95
N ASP A 68 13.06 -5.83 1.11
CA ASP A 68 14.51 -6.03 1.19
C ASP A 68 15.29 -4.75 0.83
N GLU A 69 14.84 -4.01 -0.19
CA GLU A 69 15.42 -2.72 -0.57
C GLU A 69 15.32 -1.69 0.58
N VAL A 70 14.18 -1.62 1.28
CA VAL A 70 14.01 -0.75 2.45
C VAL A 70 14.97 -1.15 3.57
N ALA A 71 15.07 -2.44 3.91
CA ALA A 71 16.00 -2.90 4.94
C ALA A 71 17.47 -2.64 4.56
N ALA A 72 17.83 -2.76 3.28
CA ALA A 72 19.15 -2.41 2.78
C ALA A 72 19.42 -0.90 2.89
N LEU A 73 18.44 -0.05 2.58
CA LEU A 73 18.53 1.40 2.71
C LEU A 73 18.66 1.84 4.16
N GLU A 74 17.87 1.29 5.08
CA GLU A 74 17.95 1.57 6.51
C GLU A 74 19.35 1.25 7.06
N ARG A 75 19.91 0.08 6.69
CA ARG A 75 21.28 -0.30 7.06
C ARG A 75 22.32 0.67 6.50
N ARG A 76 22.18 1.08 5.24
CA ARG A 76 23.09 2.04 4.59
C ARG A 76 23.05 3.42 5.27
N ILE A 77 21.86 3.91 5.63
CA ILE A 77 21.68 5.19 6.31
C ILE A 77 22.24 5.11 7.74
N ALA A 78 21.96 4.03 8.47
CA ALA A 78 22.47 3.83 9.82
C ALA A 78 24.00 3.72 9.87
N ALA A 79 24.63 3.18 8.81
CA ALA A 79 26.08 3.09 8.67
C ALA A 79 26.74 4.37 8.13
N ALA A 80 25.96 5.38 7.73
CA ALA A 80 26.50 6.60 7.14
C ALA A 80 27.26 7.44 8.18
N PRO A 81 28.43 8.00 7.82
CA PRO A 81 29.21 8.82 8.75
C PRO A 81 28.39 10.04 9.19
N GLY A 82 28.31 10.26 10.51
CA GLY A 82 27.55 11.35 11.11
C GLY A 82 26.11 10.98 11.53
N VAL A 83 25.59 9.82 11.13
CA VAL A 83 24.31 9.30 11.63
C VAL A 83 24.55 8.54 12.93
N ARG A 84 23.88 8.95 14.01
CA ARG A 84 23.98 8.32 15.35
C ARG A 84 22.77 7.46 15.72
N GLY A 85 21.69 7.57 14.95
CA GLY A 85 20.45 6.83 15.14
C GLY A 85 19.45 7.14 14.05
N LEU A 86 18.64 6.15 13.69
CA LEU A 86 17.52 6.26 12.76
C LEU A 86 16.26 5.90 13.53
N THR A 87 15.28 6.81 13.60
CA THR A 87 13.98 6.55 14.22
C THR A 87 12.91 6.71 13.16
N LEU A 88 12.15 5.63 12.92
CA LEU A 88 11.06 5.62 11.97
C LEU A 88 9.76 5.87 12.72
N HIS A 89 9.07 6.95 12.38
CA HIS A 89 7.75 7.23 12.90
C HIS A 89 6.72 6.68 11.91
N PRO A 90 6.11 5.51 12.17
CA PRO A 90 5.00 5.07 11.33
C PRO A 90 3.93 6.16 11.34
N ARG A 91 3.34 6.42 10.18
CA ARG A 91 2.22 7.36 10.10
C ARG A 91 1.13 6.81 11.03
N LYS A 92 0.81 7.57 12.09
CA LYS A 92 -0.13 7.26 13.17
C LYS A 92 -1.14 6.20 12.73
N ALA A 93 -1.00 4.98 13.26
CA ALA A 93 -1.94 3.90 12.97
C ALA A 93 -3.35 4.36 13.36
N PRO A 94 -4.36 4.24 12.48
CA PRO A 94 -5.74 4.27 12.94
C PRO A 94 -5.93 3.15 14.01
N PRO A 95 -6.83 3.34 14.99
CA PRO A 95 -7.12 2.31 15.98
C PRO A 95 -7.53 1.00 15.25
N LEU A 96 -6.99 -0.13 15.70
CA LEU A 96 -7.20 -1.47 15.13
C LEU A 96 -8.70 -1.83 14.97
N PRO A 97 -9.06 -2.75 14.03
CA PRO A 97 -8.18 -3.75 13.43
C PRO A 97 -8.16 -3.85 11.88
N CYS A 98 -6.97 -4.10 11.31
CA CYS A 98 -6.82 -4.78 10.00
C CYS A 98 -6.87 -6.33 10.14
N ARG A 99 -7.12 -6.88 11.34
CA ARG A 99 -7.56 -8.26 11.64
C ARG A 99 -7.93 -8.41 13.12
N ALA A 100 -9.10 -8.93 13.45
CA ALA A 100 -9.37 -9.50 14.77
C ALA A 100 -9.51 -11.02 14.60
N ALA A 101 -8.54 -11.76 15.15
CA ALA A 101 -8.38 -13.23 15.16
C ALA A 101 -8.20 -13.89 13.79
#